data_AF-A0A8T6BHF3-F1
#
_entry.id   AF-A0A8T6BHF3-F1
#
_cell.length_a   1.000
_cell.length_b   1.000
_cell.length_c   1.000
_cell.angle_alpha   90.00
_cell.angle_beta   90.00
_cell.angle_gamma   90.00
#
_symmetry.space_group_name_H-M   'P 1'
#
loop_
_entity.id
_entity.type
_entity.pdbx_description
1 polymer ?
#
loop_
_entity_poly.entity_id
_entity_poly.type
_entity_poly.pdbx_seq_one_letter_code
_entity_poly.pdbx_strand_id
1 'polypeptide(L)'
;MNAEKSPVNHNVDHEEIAKFEAVASRWWDLEGEFKPLHRINPLRLGYIAERAGGLFGKKVLDVGCGGGILAESMAREGATVTGLDMGFEPLQVAKLHALESGIQVDYVQETVEEHAAKHAGQYDVVTCMEMLEHVPDPQSVVRACAQLVKPGGDVFFST
;
A
#
# COMPACT_ATOMS: atom_id res chain seq x y z
N MET A 1 -22.85 -6.46 -32.48
CA MET A 1 -23.24 -5.98 -31.13
C MET A 1 -21.95 -5.67 -30.39
N ASN A 2 -21.50 -4.42 -30.46
CA ASN A 2 -20.35 -3.96 -29.70
C ASN A 2 -20.85 -3.66 -28.30
N ALA A 3 -20.47 -4.50 -27.33
CA ALA A 3 -20.65 -4.16 -25.93
C ALA A 3 -19.72 -2.98 -25.63
N GLU A 4 -20.28 -1.78 -25.54
CA GLU A 4 -19.60 -0.65 -24.93
C GLU A 4 -19.26 -1.07 -23.50
N LYS A 5 -17.98 -1.32 -23.23
CA LYS A 5 -17.48 -1.43 -21.87
C LYS A 5 -17.81 -0.11 -21.19
N SER A 6 -18.70 -0.14 -20.19
CA SER A 6 -18.89 1.00 -19.31
C SER A 6 -17.51 1.45 -18.82
N PRO A 7 -17.23 2.77 -18.76
CA PRO A 7 -15.97 3.24 -18.20
C PRO A 7 -15.89 2.67 -16.79
N VAL A 8 -14.84 1.89 -16.51
CA VAL A 8 -14.55 1.46 -15.15
C VAL A 8 -14.39 2.76 -14.39
N ASN A 9 -15.32 3.06 -13.49
CA ASN A 9 -15.20 4.24 -12.65
C ASN A 9 -14.28 3.82 -11.51
N HIS A 10 -13.00 4.16 -11.61
CA HIS A 10 -12.01 3.74 -10.62
C HIS A 10 -12.32 4.46 -9.31
N ASN A 11 -12.22 3.74 -8.18
CA ASN A 11 -12.45 4.26 -6.84
C ASN A 11 -11.29 5.17 -6.40
N VAL A 12 -11.16 6.31 -7.08
CA VAL A 12 -9.98 7.17 -7.04
C VAL A 12 -10.42 8.62 -6.96
N ASP A 13 -9.86 9.36 -6.01
CA ASP A 13 -9.96 10.81 -5.94
C ASP A 13 -8.68 11.44 -6.51
N HIS A 14 -8.79 12.09 -7.67
CA HIS A 14 -7.66 12.71 -8.34
C HIS A 14 -7.14 13.98 -7.63
N GLU A 15 -7.99 14.68 -6.88
CA GLU A 15 -7.55 15.85 -6.11
C GLU A 15 -6.72 15.43 -4.92
N GLU A 16 -7.10 14.34 -4.25
CA GLU A 16 -6.27 13.74 -3.18
C GLU A 16 -4.92 13.27 -3.72
N ILE A 17 -4.89 12.54 -4.84
CA ILE A 17 -3.62 12.11 -5.47
C ILE A 17 -2.71 13.31 -5.76
N ALA A 18 -3.27 14.38 -6.36
CA ALA A 18 -2.48 15.56 -6.71
C ALA A 18 -1.83 16.23 -5.49
N LYS A 19 -2.46 16.19 -4.31
CA LYS A 19 -1.86 16.70 -3.06
C LYS A 19 -0.60 15.92 -2.68
N PHE A 20 -0.64 14.60 -2.79
CA PHE A 20 0.50 13.74 -2.47
C PHE A 20 1.61 13.85 -3.53
N GLU A 21 1.26 13.94 -4.81
CA GLU A 21 2.24 14.15 -5.89
C GLU A 21 3.02 15.46 -5.70
N ALA A 22 2.35 16.54 -5.29
CA ALA A 22 2.98 17.85 -5.11
C ALA A 22 4.10 17.87 -4.05
N VAL A 23 4.10 16.94 -3.10
CA VAL A 23 5.09 16.84 -2.01
C VAL A 23 5.91 15.56 -2.08
N ALA A 24 5.76 14.75 -3.13
CA ALA A 24 6.31 13.40 -3.19
C ALA A 24 7.83 13.33 -3.02
N SER A 25 8.57 14.29 -3.58
CA SER A 25 10.04 14.36 -3.48
C SER A 25 10.57 14.46 -2.05
N ARG A 26 9.72 14.79 -1.08
CA ARG A 26 10.05 14.90 0.35
C ARG A 26 9.57 13.71 1.18
N TRP A 27 9.12 12.62 0.55
CA TRP A 27 8.55 11.46 1.27
C TRP A 27 9.48 10.88 2.32
N TRP A 28 10.79 10.85 2.04
CA TRP A 28 11.83 10.33 2.92
C TRP A 28 12.56 11.40 3.74
N ASP A 29 12.11 12.65 3.70
CA ASP A 29 12.58 13.71 4.61
C ASP A 29 12.00 13.46 6.02
N LEU A 30 12.85 13.03 6.95
CA LEU A 30 12.45 12.72 8.34
C LEU A 30 11.91 13.94 9.10
N GLU A 31 12.18 15.14 8.62
CA GLU A 31 11.70 16.40 9.19
C GLU A 31 10.65 17.10 8.31
N GLY A 32 10.25 16.47 7.20
CA GLY A 32 9.28 17.00 6.22
C GLY A 32 7.82 16.67 6.52
N GLU A 33 6.98 16.78 5.49
CA GLU A 33 5.52 16.61 5.55
C GLU A 33 5.11 15.22 6.09
N PHE A 34 5.88 14.19 5.75
CA PHE A 34 5.63 12.80 6.13
C PHE A 34 6.32 12.37 7.42
N LYS A 35 6.93 13.32 8.16
CA LYS A 35 7.52 13.09 9.49
C LYS A 35 6.60 12.30 10.45
N PRO A 36 5.28 12.56 10.53
CA PRO A 36 4.40 11.75 11.37
C PRO A 36 4.41 10.26 11.00
N LEU A 37 4.41 9.93 9.70
CA LEU A 37 4.46 8.56 9.19
C LEU A 37 5.77 7.87 9.60
N HIS A 38 6.91 8.56 9.46
CA HIS A 38 8.21 8.03 9.91
C HIS A 38 8.22 7.73 11.41
N ARG A 39 7.66 8.63 12.23
CA ARG A 39 7.65 8.47 13.69
C ARG A 39 6.77 7.32 14.16
N ILE A 40 5.62 7.11 13.53
CA ILE A 40 4.68 6.06 13.93
C ILE A 40 5.02 4.70 13.30
N ASN A 41 5.79 4.67 12.21
CA ASN A 41 6.11 3.45 11.47
C ASN A 41 6.72 2.32 12.33
N PRO A 42 7.69 2.55 13.23
CA PRO A 42 8.20 1.48 14.10
C PRO A 42 7.13 0.83 14.99
N LEU A 43 6.17 1.64 15.48
CA LEU A 43 5.06 1.13 16.29
C LEU A 43 4.06 0.33 15.44
N ARG A 44 3.72 0.85 14.25
CA ARG A 44 2.85 0.15 13.28
C ARG A 44 3.45 -1.19 12.86
N LEU A 45 4.72 -1.18 12.44
CA LEU A 45 5.45 -2.40 12.05
C LEU A 45 5.48 -3.41 13.19
N GLY A 46 5.81 -2.98 14.41
CA GLY A 46 5.83 -3.85 15.58
C GLY A 46 4.48 -4.50 15.85
N TYR A 47 3.40 -3.71 15.81
CA TYR A 47 2.04 -4.22 15.99
C TYR A 47 1.65 -5.25 14.91
N ILE A 48 1.93 -4.94 13.63
CA ILE A 48 1.64 -5.84 12.51
C ILE A 48 2.42 -7.15 12.66
N ALA A 49 3.73 -7.08 12.93
CA ALA A 49 4.57 -8.24 13.10
C ALA A 49 4.14 -9.10 14.30
N GLU A 50 3.80 -8.49 15.44
CA GLU A 50 3.32 -9.22 16.62
C GLU A 50 2.01 -9.96 16.30
N ARG A 51 1.02 -9.25 15.75
CA ARG A 51 -0.31 -9.80 15.50
C ARG A 51 -0.31 -10.88 14.44
N ALA A 52 0.52 -10.73 13.41
CA ALA A 52 0.67 -11.73 12.37
C ALA A 52 1.51 -12.94 12.85
N GLY A 53 2.23 -12.87 13.97
CA GLY A 53 3.17 -13.92 14.37
C GLY A 53 4.45 -13.94 13.53
N GLY A 54 4.96 -12.76 13.21
CA GLY A 54 6.16 -12.51 12.38
C GLY A 54 5.84 -12.24 10.92
N LEU A 55 6.80 -11.66 10.20
CA LEU A 55 6.71 -11.32 8.77
C LEU A 55 7.67 -12.11 7.87
N PHE A 56 8.69 -12.74 8.44
CA PHE A 56 9.69 -13.49 7.69
C PHE A 56 9.05 -14.58 6.80
N GLY A 57 9.36 -14.54 5.50
CA GLY A 57 8.85 -15.50 4.51
C GLY A 57 7.39 -15.34 4.12
N LYS A 58 6.68 -14.33 4.64
CA LYS A 58 5.29 -14.06 4.27
C LYS A 58 5.17 -13.24 3.00
N LYS A 59 4.08 -13.44 2.27
CA LYS A 59 3.67 -12.57 1.18
C LYS A 59 2.78 -11.46 1.72
N VAL A 60 3.21 -10.22 1.57
CA VAL A 60 2.54 -9.04 2.15
C VAL A 60 2.15 -8.05 1.07
N LEU A 61 0.94 -7.49 1.18
CA LEU A 61 0.46 -6.41 0.33
C LEU A 61 0.32 -5.12 1.16
N ASP A 62 0.88 -4.01 0.68
CA ASP A 62 0.70 -2.67 1.26
C ASP A 62 -0.14 -1.80 0.31
N VAL A 63 -1.38 -1.51 0.70
CA VAL A 63 -2.37 -0.77 -0.11
C VAL A 63 -2.30 0.72 0.24
N GLY A 64 -2.03 1.56 -0.76
CA GLY A 64 -1.71 2.97 -0.54
C GLY A 64 -0.31 3.14 0.04
N CYS A 65 0.67 2.43 -0.53
CA CYS A 65 2.03 2.37 0.03
C CYS A 65 2.78 3.71 -0.06
N GLY A 66 2.30 4.66 -0.87
CA GLY A 66 2.93 5.96 -1.10
C GLY A 66 4.39 5.83 -1.47
N GLY A 67 5.25 6.57 -0.77
CA GLY A 67 6.71 6.51 -0.92
C GLY A 67 7.39 5.29 -0.29
N GLY A 68 6.65 4.30 0.21
CA GLY A 68 7.18 2.98 0.55
C GLY A 68 7.71 2.78 1.97
N ILE A 69 7.42 3.69 2.91
CA ILE A 69 7.95 3.66 4.29
C ILE A 69 7.65 2.31 4.97
N LEU A 70 6.38 1.92 5.01
CA LEU A 70 5.96 0.68 5.65
C LEU A 70 6.34 -0.53 4.82
N ALA A 71 6.10 -0.48 3.50
CA ALA A 71 6.46 -1.55 2.57
C ALA A 71 7.94 -1.98 2.68
N GLU A 72 8.87 -1.03 2.66
CA GLU A 72 10.30 -1.33 2.85
C GLU A 72 10.62 -1.86 4.24
N SER A 73 9.93 -1.36 5.27
CA SER A 73 10.13 -1.83 6.64
C SER A 73 9.69 -3.29 6.81
N MET A 74 8.57 -3.68 6.20
CA MET A 74 8.11 -5.07 6.18
C MET A 74 9.05 -5.96 5.35
N ALA A 75 9.59 -5.46 4.25
CA ALA A 75 10.59 -6.18 3.45
C ALA A 75 11.89 -6.42 4.23
N ARG A 76 12.34 -5.45 5.05
CA ARG A 76 13.50 -5.62 5.95
C ARG A 76 13.28 -6.71 7.01
N GLU A 77 12.04 -6.96 7.42
CA GLU A 77 11.66 -8.09 8.30
C GLU A 77 11.61 -9.45 7.56
N GLY A 78 11.98 -9.49 6.27
CA GLY A 78 12.07 -10.69 5.46
C GLY A 78 10.77 -11.11 4.78
N ALA A 79 9.78 -10.20 4.70
CA ALA A 79 8.59 -10.42 3.88
C ALA A 79 8.89 -10.25 2.38
N THR A 80 8.12 -10.93 1.54
CA THR A 80 7.99 -10.60 0.11
C THR A 80 6.86 -9.60 -0.04
N VAL A 81 7.19 -8.34 -0.35
CA VAL A 81 6.24 -7.23 -0.30
C VAL A 81 5.89 -6.73 -1.71
N THR A 82 4.58 -6.55 -1.94
CA THR A 82 4.03 -5.77 -3.04
C THR A 82 3.41 -4.50 -2.47
N GLY A 83 3.75 -3.34 -3.02
CA GLY A 83 3.15 -2.05 -2.68
C GLY A 83 2.26 -1.53 -3.81
N LEU A 84 1.01 -1.19 -3.52
CA LEU A 84 0.08 -0.58 -4.45
C LEU A 84 -0.09 0.90 -4.13
N ASP A 85 -0.09 1.75 -5.14
CA ASP A 85 -0.53 3.14 -5.01
C ASP A 85 -1.03 3.64 -6.37
N MET A 86 -1.86 4.68 -6.40
CA MET A 86 -2.30 5.30 -7.65
C MET A 86 -1.47 6.54 -8.01
N GLY A 87 -0.78 7.15 -7.05
CA GLY A 87 0.10 8.29 -7.27
C GLY A 87 1.37 7.87 -8.00
N PHE A 88 1.62 8.48 -9.17
CA PHE A 88 2.80 8.13 -9.96
C PHE A 88 4.08 8.60 -9.27
N GLU A 89 4.13 9.86 -8.84
CA GLU A 89 5.33 10.44 -8.22
C GLU A 89 5.73 9.76 -6.90
N PRO A 90 4.81 9.48 -5.94
CA PRO A 90 5.13 8.70 -4.74
C PRO A 90 5.75 7.33 -5.06
N LEU A 91 5.22 6.60 -6.04
CA LEU A 91 5.78 5.30 -6.45
C LEU A 91 7.18 5.42 -7.05
N GLN A 92 7.49 6.49 -7.79
CA GLN A 92 8.85 6.69 -8.29
C GLN A 92 9.82 6.98 -7.16
N VAL A 93 9.40 7.76 -6.17
CA VAL A 93 10.19 8.01 -4.95
C VAL A 93 10.42 6.70 -4.18
N ALA A 94 9.38 5.86 -4.03
CA ALA A 94 9.49 4.56 -3.39
C ALA A 94 10.47 3.63 -4.12
N LYS A 95 10.37 3.55 -5.45
CA LYS A 95 11.27 2.74 -6.29
C LYS A 95 12.72 3.21 -6.21
N LEU A 96 12.95 4.52 -6.26
CA LEU A 96 14.28 5.09 -6.15
C LEU A 96 14.89 4.82 -4.77
N HIS A 97 14.14 5.08 -3.70
CA HIS A 97 14.63 4.86 -2.34
C HIS A 97 14.91 3.38 -2.06
N ALA A 98 14.03 2.47 -2.50
CA ALA A 98 14.24 1.04 -2.38
C ALA A 98 15.53 0.59 -3.11
N LEU A 99 15.80 1.13 -4.30
CA LEU A 99 17.04 0.89 -5.05
C LEU A 99 18.27 1.38 -4.29
N GLU A 100 18.24 2.61 -3.78
CA GLU A 100 19.34 3.20 -2.99
C GLU A 100 19.59 2.44 -1.69
N SER A 101 18.53 1.96 -1.06
CA SER A 101 18.55 1.20 0.20
C SER A 101 18.86 -0.29 0.03
N GLY A 102 18.92 -0.79 -1.22
CA GLY A 102 19.09 -2.21 -1.51
C GLY A 102 17.93 -3.10 -1.03
N ILE A 103 16.73 -2.53 -0.89
CA ILE A 103 15.52 -3.24 -0.46
C ILE A 103 14.69 -3.61 -1.69
N GLN A 104 14.13 -4.82 -1.68
CA GLN A 104 13.28 -5.31 -2.77
C GLN A 104 11.80 -5.23 -2.37
N VAL A 105 11.05 -4.39 -3.08
CA VAL A 105 9.59 -4.30 -3.02
C VAL A 105 9.07 -4.20 -4.45
N ASP A 106 8.00 -4.93 -4.75
CA ASP A 106 7.31 -4.83 -6.03
C ASP A 106 6.27 -3.71 -5.98
N TYR A 107 6.58 -2.57 -6.59
CA TYR A 107 5.73 -1.38 -6.60
C TYR A 107 4.89 -1.27 -7.87
N VAL A 108 3.57 -1.34 -7.73
CA VAL A 108 2.61 -1.40 -8.83
C VAL A 108 1.64 -0.23 -8.76
N GLN A 109 1.44 0.44 -9.89
CA GLN A 109 0.42 1.48 -10.01
C GLN A 109 -0.92 0.85 -10.43
N GLU A 110 -1.76 0.54 -9.46
CA GLU A 110 -3.04 -0.16 -9.67
C GLU A 110 -3.97 0.09 -8.47
N THR A 111 -5.28 0.09 -8.71
CA THR A 111 -6.26 0.08 -7.60
C THR A 111 -6.29 -1.27 -6.88
N VAL A 112 -6.66 -1.28 -5.60
CA VAL A 112 -6.78 -2.54 -4.86
C VAL A 112 -7.86 -3.45 -5.44
N GLU A 113 -8.93 -2.87 -6.03
CA GLU A 113 -10.03 -3.59 -6.65
C GLU A 113 -9.57 -4.34 -7.91
N GLU A 114 -8.82 -3.68 -8.79
CA GLU A 114 -8.23 -4.31 -9.97
C GLU A 114 -7.24 -5.41 -9.59
N HIS A 115 -6.46 -5.16 -8.53
CA HIS A 115 -5.53 -6.14 -8.00
C HIS A 115 -6.26 -7.37 -7.43
N ALA A 116 -7.33 -7.16 -6.65
CA ALA A 116 -8.16 -8.22 -6.07
C ALA A 116 -8.80 -9.13 -7.12
N ALA A 117 -9.17 -8.58 -8.28
CA ALA A 117 -9.72 -9.36 -9.39
C ALA A 117 -8.72 -10.41 -9.94
N LYS A 118 -7.42 -10.21 -9.77
CA LYS A 118 -6.35 -11.06 -10.30
C LYS A 118 -5.64 -11.88 -9.21
N HIS A 119 -5.65 -11.39 -7.97
CA HIS A 119 -4.79 -11.89 -6.88
C HIS A 119 -5.56 -12.35 -5.62
N ALA A 120 -6.82 -12.74 -5.76
CA ALA A 120 -7.63 -13.21 -4.64
C ALA A 120 -6.94 -14.33 -3.82
N GLY A 121 -6.97 -14.21 -2.49
CA GLY A 121 -6.44 -15.18 -1.55
C GLY A 121 -4.92 -15.44 -1.65
N GLN A 122 -4.13 -14.46 -2.11
CA GLN A 122 -2.69 -14.65 -2.31
C GLN A 122 -1.81 -14.15 -1.16
N TYR A 123 -2.31 -13.27 -0.29
CA TYR A 123 -1.49 -12.59 0.70
C TYR A 123 -1.68 -13.15 2.12
N ASP A 124 -0.59 -13.33 2.85
CA ASP A 124 -0.62 -13.72 4.27
C ASP A 124 -1.01 -12.52 5.15
N VAL A 125 -0.59 -11.32 4.74
CA VAL A 125 -0.91 -10.05 5.39
C VAL A 125 -1.26 -9.00 4.34
N VAL A 126 -2.32 -8.23 4.59
CA VAL A 126 -2.67 -7.03 3.82
C VAL A 126 -2.71 -5.83 4.75
N THR A 127 -2.02 -4.74 4.41
CA THR A 127 -2.03 -3.48 5.15
C THR A 127 -2.66 -2.38 4.30
N CYS A 128 -3.40 -1.48 4.95
CA CYS A 128 -3.97 -0.27 4.35
C CYS A 128 -3.97 0.84 5.40
N MET A 129 -2.95 1.71 5.37
CA MET A 129 -2.64 2.64 6.47
C MET A 129 -2.75 4.10 5.99
N GLU A 130 -3.66 4.89 6.57
CA GLU A 130 -3.89 6.30 6.20
C GLU A 130 -4.22 6.46 4.71
N MET A 131 -5.19 5.67 4.25
CA MET A 131 -5.55 5.57 2.83
C MET A 131 -7.07 5.65 2.61
N LEU A 132 -7.87 5.03 3.49
CA LEU A 132 -9.33 4.93 3.33
C LEU A 132 -10.04 6.28 3.31
N GLU A 133 -9.49 7.29 3.98
CA GLU A 133 -10.00 8.65 4.02
C GLU A 133 -9.82 9.42 2.69
N HIS A 134 -8.98 8.91 1.79
CA HIS A 134 -8.61 9.55 0.52
C HIS A 134 -9.35 8.98 -0.70
N VAL A 135 -10.33 8.09 -0.50
CA VAL A 135 -11.08 7.44 -1.59
C VAL A 135 -12.59 7.69 -1.52
N PRO A 136 -13.29 7.71 -2.66
CA PRO A 136 -14.76 7.90 -2.69
C PRO A 136 -15.57 6.76 -2.04
N ASP A 137 -15.14 5.50 -2.17
CA ASP A 137 -15.80 4.30 -1.62
C ASP A 137 -14.81 3.48 -0.77
N PRO A 138 -14.59 3.84 0.51
CA PRO A 138 -13.71 3.06 1.40
C PRO A 138 -14.22 1.64 1.66
N GLN A 139 -15.52 1.38 1.51
CA GLN A 139 -16.05 0.03 1.70
C GLN A 139 -15.61 -0.91 0.58
N SER A 140 -15.45 -0.39 -0.65
CA SER A 140 -14.88 -1.14 -1.77
C SER A 140 -13.46 -1.59 -1.49
N VAL A 141 -12.63 -0.70 -0.96
CA VAL A 141 -11.25 -1.02 -0.54
C VAL A 141 -11.23 -2.12 0.51
N VAL A 142 -12.05 -2.00 1.56
CA VAL A 142 -12.12 -3.02 2.62
C VAL A 142 -12.53 -4.40 2.06
N ARG A 143 -13.52 -4.44 1.15
CA ARG A 143 -13.94 -5.68 0.48
C ARG A 143 -12.82 -6.28 -0.36
N ALA A 144 -12.09 -5.45 -1.11
CA ALA A 144 -10.98 -5.88 -1.94
C ALA A 144 -9.82 -6.45 -1.10
N CYS A 145 -9.44 -5.77 0.00
CA CYS A 145 -8.44 -6.27 0.94
C CYS A 145 -8.85 -7.62 1.54
N ALA A 146 -10.12 -7.79 1.93
CA ALA A 146 -10.65 -9.06 2.44
C ALA A 146 -10.66 -10.18 1.38
N GLN A 147 -10.80 -9.85 0.09
CA GLN A 147 -10.69 -10.81 -1.01
C GLN A 147 -9.23 -11.22 -1.29
N LEU A 148 -8.28 -10.30 -1.07
CA LEU A 148 -6.86 -10.50 -1.33
C LEU A 148 -6.15 -11.36 -0.29
N VAL A 149 -6.60 -11.29 0.96
CA VAL A 149 -6.01 -12.06 2.06
C VAL A 149 -6.39 -13.54 1.98
N LYS A 150 -5.45 -14.42 2.31
CA LYS A 150 -5.68 -15.87 2.45
C LYS A 150 -6.68 -16.15 3.59
N PRO A 151 -7.43 -17.27 3.55
CA PRO A 151 -8.14 -17.75 4.72
C PRO A 151 -7.19 -17.89 5.92
N GLY A 152 -7.51 -17.22 7.02
CA GLY A 152 -6.66 -17.19 8.23
C GLY A 152 -5.47 -16.22 8.17
N GLY A 153 -5.33 -15.44 7.10
CA GLY A 153 -4.40 -14.30 7.06
C GLY A 153 -5.00 -13.04 7.71
N ASP A 154 -4.16 -12.03 7.88
CA ASP A 154 -4.52 -10.81 8.61
C ASP A 154 -4.68 -9.61 7.68
N VAL A 155 -5.64 -8.73 8.00
CA VAL A 155 -5.82 -7.44 7.35
C VAL A 155 -5.76 -6.34 8.39
N PHE A 156 -4.91 -5.35 8.16
CA PHE A 156 -4.72 -4.21 9.06
C PHE A 156 -5.19 -2.91 8.38
N PHE A 157 -5.88 -2.07 9.14
CA PHE A 157 -6.33 -0.75 8.71
C PHE A 157 -5.95 0.33 9.73
N SER A 158 -5.64 1.54 9.24
CA SER A 158 -5.63 2.79 10.04
C SER A 158 -6.13 3.96 9.18
N THR A 159 -6.72 4.98 9.84
CA THR A 159 -7.34 6.18 9.25
C THR A 159 -7.49 7.24 10.35
#